data_AF-A0A974PY28-F1
#
_entry.id   AF-A0A974PY28-F1
#
_cell.length_a   1.000
_cell.length_b   1.000
_cell.length_c   1.000
_cell.angle_alpha   90.00
_cell.angle_beta   90.00
_cell.angle_gamma   90.00
#
_symmetry.space_group_name_H-M   'P 1'
#
loop_
_entity.id
_entity.type
_entity.pdbx_description
1 polymer ?
#
loop_
_entity_poly.entity_id
_entity_poly.type
_entity_poly.pdbx_seq_one_letter_code
_entity_poly.pdbx_strand_id
1 'polypeptide(L)'
;MSADDRRRAVVRGLALAIAALSLLVVAVSAYLRLDAAGVGCADWPACYAQILSGEPAPLHYGAARLLHRIAATAALLLAIVLVWRCLRPSPLPAARYAVLLLLLMLALSGLGFLSADPRRALVGFLNIVGGLGLVSFAWRTALAAQQEAAPASAPGCRLLTLGGGALTAAVLLGAWIGATYSAAACPSLPGCDGGSLAAGWQALNPLLQPAAPALPGDAGAAALHLLHRAFALLALLLLGAAAWRALRRPERRPAALALAALLVLVFVMGLAAVASGLGLWLIVGHGVAAAALLAALATLQRRMA
;
A
#
# COMPACT_ATOMS: atom_id res chain seq x y z
N MET A 1 -2.65 37.00 -5.20
CA MET A 1 -3.07 35.62 -4.89
C MET A 1 -4.41 35.70 -4.18
N SER A 2 -5.48 35.11 -4.73
CA SER A 2 -6.83 35.22 -4.14
C SER A 2 -6.91 34.49 -2.78
N ALA A 3 -7.91 34.81 -1.97
CA ALA A 3 -8.15 34.10 -0.71
C ALA A 3 -8.36 32.58 -0.93
N ASP A 4 -9.00 32.22 -2.05
CA ASP A 4 -9.20 30.83 -2.46
C ASP A 4 -7.92 30.14 -2.94
N ASP A 5 -7.02 30.86 -3.61
CA ASP A 5 -5.71 30.33 -4.02
C ASP A 5 -4.85 30.02 -2.79
N ARG A 6 -4.84 30.93 -1.81
CA ARG A 6 -4.15 30.74 -0.54
C ARG A 6 -4.73 29.54 0.22
N ARG A 7 -6.06 29.43 0.26
CA ARG A 7 -6.76 28.29 0.89
C ARG A 7 -6.38 26.97 0.24
N ARG A 8 -6.37 26.90 -1.09
CA ARG A 8 -5.97 25.70 -1.85
C ARG A 8 -4.50 25.33 -1.64
N ALA A 9 -3.62 26.33 -1.59
CA ALA A 9 -2.20 26.10 -1.27
C ALA A 9 -2.03 25.50 0.13
N VAL A 10 -2.75 26.00 1.13
CA VAL A 10 -2.74 25.43 2.50
C VAL A 10 -3.29 24.01 2.50
N VAL A 11 -4.44 23.75 1.86
CA VAL A 11 -5.02 22.40 1.74
C VAL A 11 -4.03 21.43 1.10
N ARG A 12 -3.36 21.85 0.02
CA ARG A 12 -2.33 21.04 -0.65
C ARG A 12 -1.15 20.76 0.29
N GLY A 13 -0.64 21.78 0.99
CA GLY A 13 0.46 21.62 1.95
C GLY A 13 0.12 20.63 3.07
N LEU A 14 -1.07 20.77 3.68
CA LEU A 14 -1.56 19.83 4.69
C LEU A 14 -1.68 18.41 4.15
N ALA A 15 -2.27 18.25 2.97
CA ALA A 15 -2.45 16.93 2.35
C ALA A 15 -1.10 16.26 2.01
N LEU A 16 -0.08 17.02 1.58
CA LEU A 16 1.27 16.50 1.36
C LEU A 16 1.97 16.12 2.67
N ALA A 17 1.83 16.93 3.72
CA ALA A 17 2.35 16.60 5.05
C ALA A 17 1.70 15.32 5.60
N ILE A 18 0.38 15.17 5.45
CA ILE A 18 -0.33 13.95 5.85
C ILE A 18 0.09 12.76 4.99
N ALA A 19 0.34 12.92 3.69
CA ALA A 19 0.84 11.85 2.84
C ALA A 19 2.23 11.36 3.30
N ALA A 20 3.13 12.29 3.65
CA ALA A 20 4.45 11.95 4.19
C ALA A 20 4.36 11.24 5.55
N LEU A 21 3.52 11.73 6.46
CA LEU A 21 3.25 11.06 7.74
C LEU A 21 2.60 9.68 7.52
N SER A 22 1.72 9.54 6.54
CA SER A 22 1.08 8.27 6.21
C SER A 22 2.08 7.25 5.68
N LEU A 23 3.06 7.67 4.87
CA LEU A 23 4.17 6.80 4.45
C LEU A 23 5.01 6.33 5.64
N LEU A 24 5.30 7.23 6.60
CA LEU A 24 5.98 6.87 7.84
C LEU A 24 5.16 5.88 8.67
N VAL A 25 3.86 6.13 8.83
CA VAL A 25 2.93 5.22 9.54
C VAL A 25 2.91 3.85 8.86
N VAL A 26 2.80 3.78 7.53
CA VAL A 26 2.83 2.53 6.77
C VAL A 26 4.15 1.78 6.97
N ALA A 27 5.29 2.47 6.90
CA ALA A 27 6.61 1.87 7.09
C ALA A 27 6.76 1.28 8.49
N VAL A 28 6.46 2.06 9.52
CA VAL A 28 6.59 1.63 10.92
C VAL A 28 5.55 0.57 11.28
N SER A 29 4.33 0.67 10.76
CA SER A 29 3.29 -0.36 10.93
C SER A 29 3.68 -1.69 10.28
N ALA A 30 4.27 -1.64 9.07
CA ALA A 30 4.81 -2.83 8.42
C ALA A 30 5.95 -3.46 9.22
N TYR A 31 6.89 -2.65 9.71
CA TYR A 31 7.97 -3.12 10.60
C TYR A 31 7.40 -3.82 11.84
N LEU A 32 6.52 -3.14 12.60
CA LEU A 32 5.95 -3.69 13.84
C LEU A 32 5.22 -5.01 13.61
N ARG A 33 4.49 -5.13 12.49
CA ARG A 33 3.76 -6.35 12.14
C ARG A 33 4.70 -7.50 11.76
N LEU A 34 5.69 -7.24 10.90
CA LEU A 34 6.62 -8.25 10.41
C LEU A 34 7.58 -8.73 11.52
N ASP A 35 8.00 -7.81 12.39
CA ASP A 35 8.77 -8.09 13.60
C ASP A 35 7.97 -8.96 14.58
N ALA A 36 6.69 -8.62 14.81
CA ALA A 36 5.79 -9.44 15.63
C ALA A 36 5.53 -10.86 15.06
N ALA A 37 5.79 -11.09 13.77
CA ALA A 37 5.74 -12.41 13.15
C ALA A 37 7.12 -13.07 12.99
N GLY A 38 8.18 -12.45 13.51
CA GLY A 38 9.54 -12.99 13.51
C GLY A 38 10.25 -12.96 12.17
N VAL A 39 9.78 -12.22 11.16
CA VAL A 39 10.36 -12.20 9.78
C VAL A 39 11.84 -11.75 9.75
N GLY A 40 12.34 -11.13 10.82
CA GLY A 40 13.74 -10.74 10.98
C GLY A 40 14.62 -11.74 11.75
N CYS A 41 14.08 -12.86 12.24
CA CYS A 41 14.86 -13.86 12.98
C CYS A 41 15.67 -14.77 12.04
N ALA A 42 16.80 -15.31 12.51
CA ALA A 42 17.68 -16.16 11.70
C ALA A 42 17.01 -17.46 11.21
N ASP A 43 16.12 -18.02 12.02
CA ASP A 43 15.45 -19.31 11.75
C ASP A 43 14.03 -19.13 11.18
N TRP A 44 13.69 -17.97 10.63
CA TRP A 44 12.36 -17.75 10.07
C TRP A 44 12.12 -18.72 8.89
N PRO A 45 11.01 -19.48 8.83
CA PRO A 45 9.72 -19.28 9.54
C PRO A 45 9.51 -20.10 10.83
N ALA A 46 10.52 -20.79 11.38
CA ALA A 46 10.36 -21.57 12.61
C ALA A 46 9.98 -20.69 13.82
N CYS A 47 10.50 -19.46 13.90
CA CYS A 47 10.08 -18.49 14.92
C CYS A 47 8.57 -18.18 14.82
N TYR A 48 8.03 -18.10 13.61
CA TYR A 48 6.60 -17.85 13.40
C TYR A 48 5.75 -19.04 13.88
N ALA A 49 6.21 -20.28 13.66
CA ALA A 49 5.55 -21.47 14.17
C ALA A 49 5.43 -21.45 15.71
N GLN A 50 6.50 -21.04 16.41
CA GLN A 50 6.47 -20.91 17.87
C GLN A 50 5.44 -19.87 18.32
N ILE A 51 5.37 -18.71 17.64
CA ILE A 51 4.39 -17.65 17.91
C ILE A 51 2.95 -18.15 17.69
N LEU A 52 2.71 -18.94 16.66
CA LEU A 52 1.38 -19.51 16.39
C LEU A 52 0.94 -20.51 17.47
N SER A 53 1.89 -21.31 17.99
CA SER A 53 1.65 -22.33 19.01
C SER A 53 1.58 -21.77 20.45
N GLY A 54 2.10 -20.57 20.67
CA GLY A 54 2.19 -19.94 21.99
C GLY A 54 1.04 -18.97 22.31
N GLU A 55 1.08 -18.47 23.54
CA GLU A 55 0.29 -17.31 23.94
C GLU A 55 0.81 -16.04 23.25
N PRO A 56 -0.06 -15.07 22.89
CA PRO A 56 0.38 -13.82 22.29
C PRO A 56 1.44 -13.14 23.15
N ALA A 57 2.58 -12.82 22.54
CA ALA A 57 3.68 -12.17 23.25
C ALA A 57 3.21 -10.86 23.90
N PRO A 58 3.67 -10.53 25.12
CA PRO A 58 3.30 -9.29 25.79
C PRO A 58 3.69 -8.08 24.95
N LEU A 59 2.84 -7.05 24.99
CA LEU A 59 3.04 -5.83 24.21
C LEU A 59 4.32 -5.11 24.65
N HIS A 60 5.38 -5.19 23.84
CA HIS A 60 6.58 -4.40 24.05
C HIS A 60 6.36 -2.95 23.58
N TYR A 61 6.59 -1.98 24.48
CA TYR A 61 6.51 -0.55 24.20
C TYR A 61 7.88 -0.01 23.77
N GLY A 62 8.31 -0.39 22.56
CA GLY A 62 9.56 0.10 21.96
C GLY A 62 9.43 1.44 21.24
N ALA A 63 10.57 2.03 20.87
CA ALA A 63 10.65 3.29 20.14
C ALA A 63 9.82 3.31 18.84
N ALA A 64 9.78 2.20 18.10
CA ALA A 64 8.96 2.09 16.89
C ALA A 64 7.45 2.25 17.18
N ARG A 65 6.95 1.69 18.28
CA ARG A 65 5.54 1.84 18.68
C ARG A 65 5.22 3.28 19.07
N LEU A 66 6.13 3.95 19.77
CA LEU A 66 5.98 5.36 20.12
C LEU A 66 6.00 6.25 18.86
N LEU A 67 6.95 6.02 17.95
CA LEU A 67 7.05 6.73 16.67
C LEU A 67 5.77 6.59 15.84
N HIS A 68 5.25 5.36 15.72
CA HIS A 68 3.98 5.11 15.05
C HIS A 68 2.82 5.90 15.69
N ARG A 69 2.70 5.89 17.03
CA ARG A 69 1.63 6.60 17.76
C ARG A 69 1.70 8.11 17.57
N ILE A 70 2.89 8.69 17.63
CA ILE A 70 3.10 10.13 17.43
C ILE A 70 2.75 10.50 15.98
N ALA A 71 3.28 9.77 15.00
CA ALA A 71 3.03 10.04 13.59
C ALA A 71 1.54 9.89 13.22
N ALA A 72 0.87 8.83 13.69
CA ALA A 72 -0.54 8.59 13.43
C ALA A 72 -1.44 9.66 14.07
N THR A 73 -1.16 10.02 15.33
CA THR A 73 -1.90 11.09 16.03
C THR A 73 -1.73 12.45 15.33
N ALA A 74 -0.49 12.79 14.95
CA ALA A 74 -0.22 14.02 14.20
C ALA A 74 -0.97 14.04 12.86
N ALA A 75 -0.94 12.93 12.10
CA ALA A 75 -1.66 12.81 10.83
C ALA A 75 -3.18 12.97 11.01
N LEU A 76 -3.76 12.37 12.06
CA LEU A 76 -5.19 12.48 12.37
C LEU A 76 -5.60 13.93 12.69
N LEU A 77 -4.83 14.62 13.54
CA LEU A 77 -5.11 16.01 13.88
C LEU A 77 -5.02 16.93 12.66
N LEU A 78 -4.00 16.72 11.81
CA LEU A 78 -3.88 17.44 10.54
C LEU A 78 -5.03 17.12 9.58
N ALA A 79 -5.53 15.87 9.55
CA ALA A 79 -6.67 15.48 8.72
C ALA A 79 -7.97 16.17 9.15
N ILE A 80 -8.20 16.35 10.46
CA ILE A 80 -9.34 17.13 10.97
C ILE A 80 -9.27 18.58 10.47
N VAL A 81 -8.10 19.22 10.59
CA VAL A 81 -7.88 20.58 10.09
C VAL A 81 -8.05 20.65 8.57
N LEU A 82 -7.53 19.66 7.84
CA LEU A 82 -7.66 19.54 6.39
C LEU A 82 -9.13 19.47 5.96
N VAL A 83 -9.94 18.62 6.60
CA VAL A 83 -11.37 18.49 6.33
C VAL A 83 -12.09 19.80 6.59
N TRP A 84 -11.83 20.44 7.74
CA TRP A 84 -12.42 21.73 8.07
C TRP A 84 -12.12 22.80 7.01
N ARG A 85 -10.85 22.91 6.59
CA ARG A 85 -10.42 23.83 5.51
C ARG A 85 -11.03 23.47 4.16
N CYS A 86 -11.27 22.19 3.88
CA CYS A 86 -11.91 21.77 2.62
C CYS A 86 -13.41 22.05 2.59
N LEU A 87 -14.10 22.05 3.73
CA LEU A 87 -15.54 22.24 3.80
C LEU A 87 -15.97 23.72 3.94
N ARG A 88 -15.12 24.59 4.51
CA ARG A 88 -15.47 26.00 4.81
C ARG A 88 -14.66 27.01 4.01
N PRO A 89 -15.27 28.12 3.52
CA PRO A 89 -16.69 28.49 3.65
C PRO A 89 -17.63 27.69 2.74
N SER A 90 -17.14 27.25 1.59
CA SER A 90 -17.82 26.35 0.64
C SER A 90 -16.94 25.13 0.34
N PRO A 91 -17.52 23.97 0.02
CA PRO A 91 -16.76 22.74 -0.19
C PRO A 91 -15.87 22.83 -1.44
N LEU A 92 -14.58 22.50 -1.28
CA LEU A 92 -13.64 22.31 -2.38
C LEU A 92 -13.81 20.91 -3.01
N PRO A 93 -13.43 20.70 -4.28
CA PRO A 93 -13.38 19.36 -4.88
C PRO A 93 -12.53 18.36 -4.10
N ALA A 94 -11.52 18.86 -3.37
CA ALA A 94 -10.65 18.08 -2.48
C ALA A 94 -11.38 17.51 -1.25
N ALA A 95 -12.53 18.08 -0.86
CA ALA A 95 -13.26 17.69 0.35
C ALA A 95 -13.68 16.22 0.36
N ARG A 96 -14.06 15.66 -0.80
CA ARG A 96 -14.46 14.24 -0.90
C ARG A 96 -13.35 13.31 -0.42
N TYR A 97 -12.10 13.58 -0.83
CA TYR A 97 -10.96 12.74 -0.50
C TYR A 97 -10.48 13.00 0.93
N ALA A 98 -10.54 14.25 1.40
CA ALA A 98 -10.23 14.60 2.77
C ALA A 98 -11.18 13.91 3.77
N VAL A 99 -12.49 13.86 3.48
CA VAL A 99 -13.48 13.18 4.33
C VAL A 99 -13.25 11.67 4.32
N LEU A 100 -13.05 11.05 3.15
CA LEU A 100 -12.73 9.62 3.06
C LEU A 100 -11.45 9.27 3.82
N LEU A 101 -10.42 10.14 3.74
CA LEU A 101 -9.19 9.98 4.50
C LEU A 101 -9.45 9.99 6.01
N LEU A 102 -10.20 10.97 6.52
CA LEU A 102 -10.53 11.07 7.95
C LEU A 102 -11.34 9.85 8.42
N LEU A 103 -12.36 9.45 7.68
CA LEU A 103 -13.16 8.26 8.01
C LEU A 103 -12.30 7.00 8.05
N LEU A 104 -11.38 6.84 7.08
CA LEU A 104 -10.46 5.71 7.06
C LEU A 104 -9.49 5.75 8.25
N MET A 105 -8.95 6.91 8.63
CA MET A 105 -8.08 7.04 9.81
C MET A 105 -8.81 6.65 11.09
N LEU A 106 -10.07 7.06 11.25
CA LEU A 106 -10.89 6.69 12.41
C LEU A 106 -11.17 5.19 12.43
N ALA A 107 -11.50 4.59 11.28
CA ALA A 107 -11.70 3.15 11.16
C ALA A 107 -10.42 2.36 11.51
N LEU A 108 -9.25 2.80 11.03
CA LEU A 108 -7.97 2.16 11.32
C LEU A 108 -7.53 2.33 12.78
N SER A 109 -7.89 3.44 13.42
CA SER A 109 -7.66 3.64 14.86
C SER A 109 -8.38 2.56 15.69
N GLY A 110 -9.63 2.23 15.33
CA GLY A 110 -10.37 1.13 15.95
C GLY A 110 -9.79 -0.25 15.62
N LEU A 111 -9.45 -0.48 14.34
CA LEU A 111 -8.89 -1.75 13.87
C LEU A 111 -7.52 -2.07 14.51
N GLY A 112 -6.74 -1.03 14.84
CA GLY A 112 -5.42 -1.16 15.45
C GLY A 112 -5.41 -1.94 16.78
N PHE A 113 -6.52 -1.90 17.54
CA PHE A 113 -6.66 -2.68 18.77
C PHE A 113 -6.65 -4.20 18.49
N LEU A 114 -7.28 -4.62 17.40
CA LEU A 114 -7.39 -6.02 17.00
C LEU A 114 -6.14 -6.52 16.27
N SER A 115 -5.22 -5.63 15.89
CA SER A 115 -4.04 -5.93 15.08
C SER A 115 -2.86 -6.51 15.86
N ALA A 116 -3.02 -6.72 17.18
CA ALA A 116 -1.98 -7.28 18.03
C ALA A 116 -1.76 -8.79 17.79
N ASP A 117 -2.78 -9.50 17.31
CA ASP A 117 -2.71 -10.95 17.07
C ASP A 117 -2.38 -11.25 15.59
N PRO A 118 -1.19 -11.81 15.27
CA PRO A 118 -0.82 -12.14 13.90
C PRO A 118 -1.68 -13.25 13.28
N ARG A 119 -2.49 -13.99 14.06
CA ARG A 119 -3.41 -15.01 13.52
C ARG A 119 -4.61 -14.40 12.78
N ARG A 120 -4.91 -13.12 13.02
CA ARG A 120 -6.06 -12.42 12.43
C ARG A 120 -5.72 -11.85 11.06
N ALA A 121 -5.56 -12.73 10.07
CA ALA A 121 -5.18 -12.37 8.70
C ALA A 121 -6.05 -11.25 8.09
N LEU A 122 -7.38 -11.31 8.27
CA LEU A 122 -8.28 -10.26 7.78
C LEU A 122 -7.98 -8.89 8.40
N VAL A 123 -7.68 -8.83 9.70
CA VAL A 123 -7.34 -7.57 10.39
C VAL A 123 -6.01 -7.04 9.86
N GLY A 124 -5.00 -7.91 9.71
CA GLY A 124 -3.72 -7.55 9.11
C GLY A 124 -3.87 -7.02 7.68
N PHE A 125 -4.70 -7.67 6.87
CA PHE A 125 -4.99 -7.27 5.50
C PHE A 125 -5.67 -5.91 5.43
N LEU A 126 -6.74 -5.70 6.20
CA LEU A 126 -7.45 -4.42 6.27
C LEU A 126 -6.55 -3.29 6.76
N ASN A 127 -5.64 -3.57 7.69
CA ASN A 127 -4.65 -2.58 8.14
C ASN A 127 -3.65 -2.22 7.04
N ILE A 128 -3.14 -3.19 6.26
CA ILE A 128 -2.24 -2.94 5.13
C ILE A 128 -2.95 -2.12 4.03
N VAL A 129 -4.13 -2.58 3.59
CA VAL A 129 -4.92 -1.91 2.54
C VAL A 129 -5.37 -0.52 2.99
N GLY A 130 -5.76 -0.38 4.25
CA GLY A 130 -6.08 0.91 4.84
C GLY A 130 -4.89 1.86 4.85
N GLY A 131 -3.70 1.40 5.23
CA GLY A 131 -2.48 2.20 5.18
C GLY A 131 -2.14 2.71 3.76
N LEU A 132 -2.27 1.83 2.75
CA LEU A 132 -2.17 2.22 1.33
C LEU A 132 -3.23 3.26 0.95
N GLY A 133 -4.45 3.10 1.48
CA GLY A 133 -5.55 4.05 1.34
C GLY A 133 -5.24 5.43 1.92
N LEU A 134 -4.59 5.50 3.09
CA LEU A 134 -4.19 6.77 3.71
C LEU A 134 -3.30 7.59 2.77
N VAL A 135 -2.25 6.97 2.22
CA VAL A 135 -1.33 7.61 1.26
C VAL A 135 -2.09 8.03 0.00
N SER A 136 -2.92 7.14 -0.56
CA SER A 136 -3.68 7.39 -1.79
C SER A 136 -4.67 8.55 -1.65
N PHE A 137 -5.47 8.59 -0.57
CA PHE A 137 -6.46 9.64 -0.34
C PHE A 137 -5.81 10.98 0.03
N ALA A 138 -4.75 10.98 0.83
CA ALA A 138 -3.98 12.19 1.12
C ALA A 138 -3.40 12.78 -0.18
N TRP A 139 -2.79 11.95 -1.02
CA TRP A 139 -2.25 12.39 -2.30
C TRP A 139 -3.34 12.89 -3.27
N ARG A 140 -4.46 12.17 -3.40
CA ARG A 140 -5.60 12.59 -4.23
C ARG A 140 -6.22 13.91 -3.74
N THR A 141 -6.19 14.18 -2.43
CA THR A 141 -6.59 15.47 -1.86
C THR A 141 -5.62 16.58 -2.32
N ALA A 142 -4.31 16.34 -2.24
CA ALA A 142 -3.29 17.28 -2.71
C ALA A 142 -3.39 17.57 -4.21
N LEU A 143 -3.73 16.56 -5.02
CA LEU A 143 -4.04 16.74 -6.44
C LEU A 143 -5.30 17.60 -6.60
N ALA A 144 -6.43 17.19 -6.03
CA ALA A 144 -7.71 17.89 -6.18
C ALA A 144 -7.71 19.35 -5.65
N ALA A 145 -6.76 19.70 -4.79
CA ALA A 145 -6.56 21.08 -4.31
C ALA A 145 -5.95 22.01 -5.38
N GLN A 146 -5.17 21.47 -6.32
CA GLN A 146 -4.56 22.28 -7.39
C GLN A 146 -5.63 22.79 -8.36
N GLN A 147 -5.58 24.09 -8.66
CA GLN A 147 -6.34 24.68 -9.76
C GLN A 147 -5.70 24.25 -11.08
N GLU A 148 -6.34 23.31 -11.76
CA GLU A 148 -6.15 23.13 -13.19
C GLU A 148 -7.53 23.30 -13.82
N ALA A 149 -7.60 23.96 -14.98
CA ALA A 149 -8.83 24.05 -15.76
C ALA A 149 -9.38 22.64 -15.95
N ALA A 150 -10.70 22.47 -15.82
CA ALA A 150 -11.34 21.18 -16.01
C ALA A 150 -10.90 20.64 -17.39
N PRO A 151 -10.19 19.51 -17.46
CA PRO A 151 -9.88 18.94 -18.75
C PRO A 151 -11.20 18.62 -19.45
N ALA A 152 -11.31 18.99 -20.74
CA ALA A 152 -12.35 18.46 -21.59
C ALA A 152 -12.31 16.94 -21.48
N SER A 153 -13.47 16.28 -21.33
CA SER A 153 -13.60 14.84 -21.17
C SER A 153 -12.93 14.10 -22.34
N ALA A 154 -11.64 13.79 -22.21
CA ALA A 154 -10.93 12.97 -23.15
C ALA A 154 -11.21 11.50 -22.83
N PRO A 155 -11.34 10.62 -23.83
CA PRO A 155 -11.46 9.19 -23.58
C PRO A 155 -10.23 8.73 -22.78
N GLY A 156 -10.49 8.16 -21.60
CA GLY A 156 -9.43 7.71 -20.69
C GLY A 156 -8.46 6.74 -21.36
N CYS A 157 -7.18 6.83 -21.01
CA CYS A 157 -6.17 5.92 -21.54
C CYS A 157 -6.45 4.48 -21.07
N ARG A 158 -6.94 3.61 -21.97
CA ARG A 158 -7.25 2.19 -21.66
C ARG A 158 -6.09 1.47 -20.97
N LEU A 159 -4.85 1.71 -21.40
CA LEU A 159 -3.66 1.12 -20.77
C LEU A 159 -3.51 1.54 -19.30
N LEU A 160 -3.80 2.81 -18.98
CA LEU A 160 -3.67 3.32 -17.62
C LEU A 160 -4.79 2.80 -16.71
N THR A 161 -6.00 2.62 -17.26
CA THR A 161 -7.12 2.00 -16.54
C THR A 161 -6.87 0.53 -16.28
N LEU A 162 -6.53 -0.26 -17.31
CA LEU A 162 -6.25 -1.68 -17.18
C LEU A 162 -5.00 -1.94 -16.33
N GLY A 163 -3.94 -1.17 -16.54
CA GLY A 163 -2.72 -1.24 -15.75
C GLY A 163 -2.93 -0.83 -14.29
N GLY A 164 -3.80 0.16 -14.05
CA GLY A 164 -4.24 0.51 -12.70
C GLY A 164 -4.99 -0.62 -12.02
N GLY A 165 -5.91 -1.29 -12.73
CA GLY A 165 -6.61 -2.47 -12.22
C GLY A 165 -5.66 -3.63 -11.90
N ALA A 166 -4.70 -3.93 -12.81
CA ALA A 166 -3.68 -4.94 -12.59
C ALA A 166 -2.79 -4.61 -11.37
N LEU A 167 -2.38 -3.35 -11.23
CA LEU A 167 -1.61 -2.90 -10.05
C LEU A 167 -2.43 -3.06 -8.77
N THR A 168 -3.70 -2.68 -8.77
CA THR A 168 -4.58 -2.87 -7.60
C THR A 168 -4.70 -4.35 -7.24
N ALA A 169 -4.91 -5.23 -8.21
CA ALA A 169 -4.95 -6.67 -7.96
C ALA A 169 -3.62 -7.19 -7.36
N ALA A 170 -2.48 -6.78 -7.92
CA ALA A 170 -1.16 -7.14 -7.40
C ALA A 170 -0.97 -6.66 -5.95
N VAL A 171 -1.34 -5.40 -5.65
CA VAL A 171 -1.23 -4.82 -4.30
C VAL A 171 -2.13 -5.54 -3.30
N LEU A 172 -3.37 -5.88 -3.67
CA LEU A 172 -4.29 -6.61 -2.80
C LEU A 172 -3.78 -8.04 -2.52
N LEU A 173 -3.30 -8.75 -3.54
CA LEU A 173 -2.71 -10.07 -3.35
C LEU A 173 -1.45 -10.02 -2.50
N GLY A 174 -0.58 -9.03 -2.73
CA GLY A 174 0.62 -8.81 -1.91
C GLY A 174 0.28 -8.48 -0.46
N ALA A 175 -0.76 -7.67 -0.23
CA ALA A 175 -1.27 -7.38 1.11
C ALA A 175 -1.82 -8.65 1.78
N TRP A 176 -2.50 -9.53 1.03
CA TRP A 176 -3.01 -10.80 1.55
C TRP A 176 -1.88 -11.77 1.92
N ILE A 177 -0.86 -11.91 1.06
CA ILE A 177 0.35 -12.69 1.33
C ILE A 177 1.05 -12.18 2.60
N GLY A 178 1.20 -10.85 2.72
CA GLY A 178 1.81 -10.22 3.88
C GLY A 178 0.99 -10.32 5.17
N ALA A 179 -0.34 -10.43 5.07
CA ALA A 179 -1.23 -10.58 6.22
C ALA A 179 -1.35 -12.02 6.71
N THR A 180 -1.15 -12.99 5.82
CA THR A 180 -1.10 -14.43 6.12
C THR A 180 0.31 -14.92 6.42
N TYR A 181 1.31 -14.05 6.35
CA TYR A 181 2.74 -14.35 6.54
C TYR A 181 3.23 -15.51 5.67
N SER A 182 2.68 -15.64 4.47
CA SER A 182 2.92 -16.77 3.56
C SER A 182 4.10 -16.55 2.61
N ALA A 183 4.99 -15.61 2.93
CA ALA A 183 6.09 -15.22 2.04
C ALA A 183 7.09 -16.38 1.79
N ALA A 184 7.28 -17.29 2.75
CA ALA A 184 8.20 -18.42 2.65
C ALA A 184 7.77 -19.51 1.66
N ALA A 185 6.48 -19.53 1.28
CA ALA A 185 5.93 -20.60 0.46
C ALA A 185 6.52 -20.66 -0.96
N CYS A 186 7.12 -19.55 -1.43
CA CYS A 186 7.58 -19.42 -2.80
C CYS A 186 9.00 -18.82 -2.92
N PRO A 187 10.05 -19.58 -2.52
CA PRO A 187 11.42 -19.05 -2.47
C PRO A 187 12.11 -18.98 -3.84
N SER A 188 11.60 -19.67 -4.85
CA SER A 188 12.19 -19.73 -6.19
C SER A 188 11.70 -18.60 -7.11
N LEU A 189 12.53 -18.27 -8.11
CA LEU A 189 12.22 -17.40 -9.24
C LEU A 189 12.56 -18.11 -10.56
N PRO A 190 11.80 -17.90 -11.67
CA PRO A 190 10.53 -17.16 -11.75
C PRO A 190 9.30 -17.97 -11.30
N GLY A 191 9.46 -19.30 -11.20
CA GLY A 191 8.39 -20.24 -10.84
C GLY A 191 8.20 -20.44 -9.34
N CYS A 192 7.22 -21.27 -8.99
CA CYS A 192 6.88 -21.69 -7.64
C CYS A 192 6.47 -23.15 -7.69
N ASP A 193 7.05 -24.00 -6.85
CA ASP A 193 6.69 -25.42 -6.82
C ASP A 193 5.34 -25.63 -6.16
N GLY A 194 4.48 -26.39 -6.83
CA GLY A 194 3.17 -26.77 -6.33
C GLY A 194 2.21 -25.59 -6.18
N GLY A 195 1.26 -25.44 -7.10
CA GLY A 195 0.19 -24.46 -6.99
C GLY A 195 -1.06 -24.96 -7.69
N SER A 196 -2.23 -24.74 -7.10
CA SER A 196 -3.49 -25.03 -7.77
C SER A 196 -4.49 -23.90 -7.56
N LEU A 197 -5.29 -23.61 -8.59
CA LEU A 197 -6.33 -22.59 -8.50
C LEU A 197 -7.34 -22.93 -7.39
N ALA A 198 -7.70 -24.20 -7.24
CA ALA A 198 -8.61 -24.66 -6.19
C ALA A 198 -8.07 -24.39 -4.78
N ALA A 199 -6.79 -24.69 -4.52
CA ALA A 199 -6.15 -24.37 -3.24
C ALA A 199 -6.00 -22.86 -3.05
N GLY A 200 -5.73 -22.11 -4.13
CA GLY A 200 -5.68 -20.65 -4.10
C GLY A 200 -7.00 -20.00 -3.66
N TRP A 201 -8.15 -20.54 -4.10
CA TRP A 201 -9.46 -20.07 -3.63
C TRP A 201 -9.67 -20.28 -2.13
N GLN A 202 -9.23 -21.43 -1.61
CA GLN A 202 -9.29 -21.69 -0.16
C GLN A 202 -8.34 -20.75 0.61
N ALA A 203 -7.15 -20.48 0.08
CA ALA A 203 -6.18 -19.57 0.67
C ALA A 203 -6.65 -18.10 0.73
N LEU A 204 -7.68 -17.73 -0.06
CA LEU A 204 -8.33 -16.42 0.01
C LEU A 204 -9.45 -16.34 1.06
N ASN A 205 -9.79 -17.44 1.74
CA ASN A 205 -10.86 -17.43 2.74
C ASN A 205 -10.46 -16.59 3.96
N PRO A 206 -11.13 -15.45 4.22
CA PRO A 206 -10.73 -14.55 5.28
C PRO A 206 -11.06 -15.04 6.70
N LEU A 207 -11.81 -16.14 6.79
CA LEU A 207 -12.19 -16.77 8.06
C LEU A 207 -11.16 -17.82 8.51
N LEU A 208 -10.24 -18.23 7.64
CA LEU A 208 -9.19 -19.17 7.99
C LEU A 208 -8.06 -18.45 8.75
N GLN A 209 -7.82 -18.88 9.99
CA GLN A 209 -6.66 -18.45 10.76
C GLN A 209 -5.48 -19.38 10.45
N PRO A 210 -4.28 -18.84 10.19
CA PRO A 210 -3.09 -19.66 10.03
C PRO A 210 -2.82 -20.47 11.30
N ALA A 211 -2.85 -21.80 11.19
CA ALA A 211 -2.48 -22.71 12.28
C ALA A 211 -0.99 -23.08 12.25
N ALA A 212 -0.35 -22.92 11.10
CA ALA A 212 1.07 -23.18 10.86
C ALA A 212 1.61 -22.19 9.81
N PRO A 213 2.94 -21.94 9.77
CA PRO A 213 3.55 -21.19 8.68
C PRO A 213 3.30 -21.88 7.33
N ALA A 214 3.04 -21.10 6.29
CA ALA A 214 3.04 -21.63 4.92
C ALA A 214 4.49 -21.91 4.50
N LEU A 215 4.77 -23.16 4.12
CA LEU A 215 6.09 -23.64 3.72
C LEU A 215 6.13 -23.94 2.21
N PRO A 216 7.32 -24.11 1.61
CA PRO A 216 7.43 -24.60 0.24
C PRO A 216 6.60 -25.88 0.02
N GLY A 217 5.80 -25.90 -1.04
CA GLY A 217 4.83 -26.97 -1.32
C GLY A 217 3.39 -26.68 -0.87
N ASP A 218 3.14 -25.59 -0.13
CA ASP A 218 1.78 -25.11 0.13
C ASP A 218 1.12 -24.60 -1.16
N ALA A 219 0.24 -25.42 -1.73
CA ALA A 219 -0.40 -25.14 -3.02
C ALA A 219 -1.28 -23.87 -3.04
N GLY A 220 -1.82 -23.47 -1.88
CA GLY A 220 -2.65 -22.28 -1.77
C GLY A 220 -1.81 -21.02 -1.72
N ALA A 221 -0.79 -21.01 -0.86
CA ALA A 221 0.16 -19.91 -0.75
C ALA A 221 0.94 -19.70 -2.06
N ALA A 222 1.42 -20.78 -2.69
CA ALA A 222 2.10 -20.70 -3.98
C ALA A 222 1.20 -20.12 -5.08
N ALA A 223 -0.09 -20.50 -5.13
CA ALA A 223 -1.04 -19.92 -6.09
C ALA A 223 -1.21 -18.40 -5.89
N LEU A 224 -1.27 -17.92 -4.65
CA LEU A 224 -1.32 -16.48 -4.34
C LEU A 224 -0.06 -15.76 -4.85
N HIS A 225 1.12 -16.32 -4.63
CA HIS A 225 2.38 -15.76 -5.12
C HIS A 225 2.44 -15.71 -6.64
N LEU A 226 2.05 -16.78 -7.33
CA LEU A 226 2.01 -16.82 -8.79
C LEU A 226 1.03 -15.78 -9.35
N LEU A 227 -0.14 -15.63 -8.73
CA LEU A 227 -1.13 -14.64 -9.14
C LEU A 227 -0.64 -13.20 -8.90
N HIS A 228 -0.02 -12.94 -7.74
CA HIS A 228 0.62 -11.66 -7.43
C HIS A 228 1.69 -11.31 -8.48
N ARG A 229 2.60 -12.25 -8.79
CA ARG A 229 3.65 -12.09 -9.81
C ARG A 229 3.05 -11.81 -11.20
N ALA A 230 2.01 -12.55 -11.59
CA ALA A 230 1.33 -12.35 -12.86
C ALA A 230 0.71 -10.96 -13.00
N PHE A 231 -0.03 -10.49 -11.98
CA PHE A 231 -0.59 -9.14 -12.00
C PHE A 231 0.47 -8.04 -11.89
N ALA A 232 1.57 -8.28 -11.16
CA ALA A 232 2.68 -7.35 -11.09
C ALA A 232 3.37 -7.19 -12.46
N LEU A 233 3.60 -8.29 -13.19
CA LEU A 233 4.12 -8.26 -14.56
C LEU A 233 3.13 -7.58 -15.53
N LEU A 234 1.84 -7.88 -15.42
CA LEU A 234 0.82 -7.22 -16.24
C LEU A 234 0.77 -5.71 -15.97
N ALA A 235 0.86 -5.30 -14.71
CA ALA A 235 0.95 -3.89 -14.33
C ALA A 235 2.23 -3.24 -14.86
N LEU A 236 3.38 -3.92 -14.76
CA LEU A 236 4.66 -3.46 -15.30
C LEU A 236 4.56 -3.16 -16.79
N LEU A 237 4.00 -4.08 -17.57
CA LEU A 237 3.85 -3.94 -19.02
C LEU A 237 2.85 -2.84 -19.40
N LEU A 238 1.65 -2.85 -18.81
CA LEU A 238 0.59 -1.89 -19.15
C LEU A 238 0.93 -0.46 -18.71
N LEU A 239 1.39 -0.29 -17.47
CA LEU A 239 1.77 1.02 -16.94
C LEU A 239 3.08 1.51 -17.52
N GLY A 240 4.05 0.63 -17.81
CA GLY A 240 5.27 0.97 -18.52
C GLY A 240 4.97 1.51 -19.93
N ALA A 241 4.09 0.83 -20.68
CA ALA A 241 3.65 1.30 -21.98
C ALA A 241 2.86 2.62 -21.90
N ALA A 242 2.02 2.80 -20.88
CA ALA A 242 1.33 4.07 -20.63
C ALA A 242 2.30 5.21 -20.33
N ALA A 243 3.28 4.97 -19.43
CA ALA A 243 4.33 5.93 -19.08
C ALA A 243 5.16 6.31 -20.31
N TRP A 244 5.59 5.33 -21.11
CA TRP A 244 6.34 5.56 -22.35
C TRP A 244 5.59 6.48 -23.33
N ARG A 245 4.29 6.24 -23.53
CA ARG A 245 3.45 7.12 -24.36
C ARG A 245 3.35 8.53 -23.77
N ALA A 246 3.25 8.64 -22.45
CA ALA A 246 3.19 9.93 -21.76
C ALA A 246 4.51 10.71 -21.82
N LEU A 247 5.68 10.05 -21.92
CA LEU A 247 6.98 10.73 -22.06
C LEU A 247 7.10 11.58 -23.34
N ARG A 248 6.29 11.28 -24.36
CA ARG A 248 6.23 12.05 -25.62
C ARG A 248 5.67 13.48 -25.43
N ARG A 249 5.04 13.74 -24.28
CA ARG A 249 4.37 15.00 -23.97
C ARG A 249 5.09 15.72 -22.82
N PRO A 250 5.75 16.88 -23.06
CA PRO A 250 6.53 17.60 -22.05
C PRO A 250 5.78 17.83 -20.74
N GLU A 251 4.49 18.13 -20.82
CA GLU A 251 3.59 18.39 -19.69
C GLU A 251 3.32 17.14 -18.82
N ARG A 252 3.54 15.93 -19.35
CA ARG A 252 3.34 14.65 -18.64
C ARG A 252 4.65 13.99 -18.20
N ARG A 253 5.78 14.39 -18.78
CA ARG A 253 7.11 13.81 -18.52
C ARG A 253 7.45 13.59 -17.04
N PRO A 254 7.32 14.57 -16.12
CA PRO A 254 7.71 14.35 -14.73
C PRO A 254 6.86 13.27 -14.04
N ALA A 255 5.55 13.24 -14.32
CA ALA A 255 4.66 12.22 -13.76
C ALA A 255 4.92 10.83 -14.37
N ALA A 256 5.21 10.77 -15.66
CA ALA A 256 5.54 9.53 -16.36
C ALA A 256 6.87 8.94 -15.88
N LEU A 257 7.91 9.78 -15.70
CA LEU A 257 9.20 9.37 -15.15
C LEU A 257 9.06 8.88 -13.71
N ALA A 258 8.33 9.61 -12.86
CA ALA A 258 8.10 9.18 -11.48
C ALA A 258 7.37 7.82 -11.41
N LEU A 259 6.32 7.62 -12.24
CA LEU A 259 5.62 6.34 -12.33
C LEU A 259 6.56 5.23 -12.80
N ALA A 260 7.32 5.44 -13.87
CA ALA A 260 8.23 4.44 -14.43
C ALA A 260 9.34 4.06 -13.44
N ALA A 261 9.95 5.06 -12.77
CA ALA A 261 10.99 4.83 -11.77
C ALA A 261 10.49 4.01 -10.58
N LEU A 262 9.32 4.37 -10.02
CA LEU A 262 8.70 3.62 -8.92
C LEU A 262 8.27 2.22 -9.33
N LEU A 263 7.80 2.04 -10.58
CA LEU A 263 7.40 0.75 -11.10
C LEU A 263 8.59 -0.20 -11.22
N VAL A 264 9.72 0.29 -11.74
CA VAL A 264 10.99 -0.46 -11.79
C VAL A 264 11.50 -0.72 -10.37
N LEU A 265 11.47 0.27 -9.48
CA LEU A 265 11.92 0.11 -8.10
C LEU A 265 11.15 -0.98 -7.37
N VAL A 266 9.81 -0.95 -7.41
CA VAL A 266 8.95 -1.96 -6.77
C VAL A 266 9.25 -3.36 -7.32
N PHE A 267 9.40 -3.48 -8.64
CA PHE A 267 9.72 -4.75 -9.30
C PHE A 267 11.08 -5.30 -8.85
N VAL A 268 12.13 -4.47 -8.88
CA VAL A 268 13.48 -4.86 -8.46
C VAL A 268 13.52 -5.21 -6.98
N MET A 269 12.84 -4.43 -6.12
CA MET A 269 12.75 -4.74 -4.68
C MET A 269 12.01 -6.05 -4.43
N GLY A 270 10.98 -6.37 -5.22
CA GLY A 270 10.27 -7.65 -5.12
C GLY A 270 11.18 -8.85 -5.46
N LEU A 271 11.95 -8.75 -6.54
CA LEU A 271 12.95 -9.77 -6.89
C LEU A 271 14.04 -9.90 -5.83
N ALA A 272 14.57 -8.77 -5.36
CA ALA A 272 15.60 -8.72 -4.33
C ALA A 272 15.11 -9.31 -3.01
N ALA A 273 13.86 -9.06 -2.61
CA ALA A 273 13.28 -9.61 -1.39
C ALA A 273 13.23 -11.15 -1.43
N VAL A 274 12.86 -11.76 -2.57
CA VAL A 274 12.87 -13.23 -2.70
C VAL A 274 14.31 -13.76 -2.71
N ALA A 275 15.19 -13.13 -3.51
CA ALA A 275 16.58 -13.59 -3.67
C ALA A 275 17.42 -13.47 -2.37
N SER A 276 17.10 -12.53 -1.49
CA SER A 276 17.82 -12.32 -0.24
C SER A 276 17.24 -13.10 0.94
N GLY A 277 16.29 -14.03 0.73
CA GLY A 277 15.64 -14.75 1.82
C GLY A 277 14.71 -13.89 2.67
N LEU A 278 13.95 -12.97 2.03
CA LEU A 278 12.87 -12.19 2.67
C LEU A 278 13.35 -11.17 3.71
N GLY A 279 14.42 -10.46 3.37
CA GLY A 279 14.99 -9.42 4.24
C GLY A 279 13.94 -8.39 4.68
N LEU A 280 13.78 -8.22 6.00
CA LEU A 280 12.74 -7.40 6.63
C LEU A 280 12.62 -6.00 5.99
N TRP A 281 13.73 -5.28 5.85
CA TRP A 281 13.73 -3.91 5.32
C TRP A 281 13.41 -3.84 3.83
N LEU A 282 13.73 -4.87 3.05
CA LEU A 282 13.34 -4.95 1.64
C LEU A 282 11.82 -5.12 1.51
N ILE A 283 11.21 -5.96 2.34
CA ILE A 283 9.75 -6.17 2.34
C ILE A 283 9.02 -4.90 2.80
N VAL A 284 9.49 -4.27 3.88
CA VAL A 284 8.95 -2.98 4.35
C VAL A 284 9.04 -1.94 3.24
N GLY A 285 10.23 -1.80 2.64
CA GLY A 285 10.47 -0.84 1.58
C GLY A 285 9.65 -1.12 0.31
N HIS A 286 9.45 -2.38 -0.06
CA HIS A 286 8.60 -2.77 -1.19
C HIS A 286 7.15 -2.30 -0.98
N GLY A 287 6.60 -2.48 0.23
CA GLY A 287 5.25 -1.99 0.57
C GLY A 287 5.14 -0.46 0.53
N VAL A 288 6.14 0.25 1.05
CA VAL A 288 6.19 1.73 1.00
C VAL A 288 6.30 2.23 -0.44
N ALA A 289 7.14 1.60 -1.26
CA ALA A 289 7.30 1.92 -2.67
C ALA A 289 6.00 1.64 -3.47
N ALA A 290 5.27 0.58 -3.15
CA ALA A 290 3.96 0.30 -3.72
C ALA A 290 2.92 1.39 -3.37
N ALA A 291 2.93 1.91 -2.13
CA ALA A 291 2.08 3.04 -1.74
C ALA A 291 2.41 4.32 -2.53
N ALA A 292 3.70 4.62 -2.70
CA ALA A 292 4.16 5.74 -3.54
C ALA A 292 3.79 5.54 -5.02
N LEU A 293 3.85 4.30 -5.52
CA LEU A 293 3.47 3.97 -6.89
C LEU A 293 1.99 4.24 -7.17
N LEU A 294 1.09 3.97 -6.21
CA LEU A 294 -0.33 4.34 -6.31
C LEU A 294 -0.55 5.86 -6.40
N ALA A 295 0.26 6.65 -5.67
CA ALA A 295 0.24 8.11 -5.75
C ALA A 295 0.76 8.61 -7.12
N ALA A 296 1.83 8.00 -7.65
CA ALA A 296 2.34 8.30 -8.98
C ALA A 296 1.32 7.96 -10.08
N LEU A 297 0.61 6.83 -9.95
CA LEU A 297 -0.47 6.44 -10.86
C LEU A 297 -1.60 7.47 -10.85
N ALA A 298 -2.06 7.90 -9.67
CA ALA A 298 -3.09 8.93 -9.55
C ALA A 298 -2.67 10.27 -10.19
N THR A 299 -1.38 10.61 -10.10
CA THR A 299 -0.81 11.80 -10.73
C THR A 299 -0.85 11.70 -12.25
N LEU A 300 -0.41 10.57 -12.82
CA LEU A 300 -0.43 10.38 -14.27
C LEU A 300 -1.87 10.30 -14.80
N GLN A 301 -2.78 9.63 -14.08
CA GLN A 301 -4.22 9.58 -14.40
C GLN A 301 -4.79 10.98 -14.53
N ARG A 302 -4.47 11.87 -13.58
CA ARG A 302 -4.94 13.25 -13.64
C ARG A 302 -4.39 14.04 -14.82
N ARG A 303 -3.13 13.83 -15.22
CA ARG A 303 -2.52 14.53 -16.37
C ARG A 303 -2.94 13.96 -17.73
N MET A 304 -3.58 12.80 -17.74
CA MET A 304 -4.05 12.11 -18.94
C MET A 304 -5.57 12.16 -19.13
N ALA A 305 -6.32 12.48 -18.08
CA ALA A 305 -7.73 12.85 -18.14
C ALA A 305 -7.89 14.23 -18.80
#